data_AF-A0A0D0DU94-F1
#
_entry.id   AF-A0A0D0DU94-F1
#
_cell.length_a   1.000
_cell.length_b   1.000
_cell.length_c   1.000
_cell.angle_alpha   90.00
_cell.angle_beta   90.00
_cell.angle_gamma   90.00
#
_symmetry.space_group_name_H-M   'P 1'
#
loop_
_entity.id
_entity.type
_entity.pdbx_description
1 polymer ?
#
loop_
_entity_poly.entity_id
_entity_poly.type
_entity_poly.pdbx_seq_one_letter_code
_entity_poly.pdbx_strand_id
1 'polypeptide(L)' 'PDPWQLECVEAFNLGIDCTVIVGTGFGKTLPFTIPALLHPDKITIVLSPLTALEEDQ' A
#
# COMPACT_ATOMS: atom_id res chain seq x y z
N PRO A 1 -5.62 -11.81 -4.67
CA PRO A 1 -4.88 -10.62 -5.10
C PRO A 1 -4.85 -10.50 -6.63
N ASP A 2 -5.25 -9.33 -7.13
CA ASP A 2 -5.07 -9.00 -8.54
C ASP A 2 -3.57 -8.85 -8.86
N PRO A 3 -3.11 -9.16 -10.09
CA PRO A 3 -1.69 -9.12 -10.44
C PRO A 3 -1.00 -7.80 -10.09
N TRP A 4 -1.67 -6.67 -10.34
CA TRP A 4 -1.14 -5.34 -10.05
C TRP A 4 -0.86 -5.13 -8.56
N GLN A 5 -1.59 -5.79 -7.66
CA GLN A 5 -1.35 -5.67 -6.21
C GLN A 5 0.00 -6.28 -5.84
N LEU A 6 0.34 -7.43 -6.42
CA LEU A 6 1.61 -8.09 -6.19
C LEU A 6 2.78 -7.27 -6.75
N GLU A 7 2.63 -6.77 -7.99
CA GLU A 7 3.64 -5.92 -8.62
C GLU A 7 3.95 -4.66 -7.79
N CYS A 8 2.93 -4.03 -7.20
CA CYS A 8 3.11 -2.87 -6.31
C CYS A 8 3.86 -3.24 -5.02
N VAL A 9 3.52 -4.38 -4.41
CA VAL A 9 4.21 -4.86 -3.20
C VAL A 9 5.67 -5.16 -3.48
N GLU A 10 5.97 -5.80 -4.62
CA GLU A 10 7.33 -6.10 -5.04
C GLU A 10 8.13 -4.82 -5.27
N ALA A 11 7.54 -3.82 -5.93
CA ALA A 11 8.16 -2.51 -6.09
C ALA A 11 8.52 -1.87 -4.75
N PHE A 12 7.58 -1.84 -3.79
CA PHE A 12 7.85 -1.34 -2.44
C PHE A 12 8.95 -2.13 -1.72
N ASN A 13 8.94 -3.45 -1.81
CA ASN A 13 9.92 -4.32 -1.17
C ASN A 13 11.33 -4.13 -1.75
N LEU A 14 11.43 -3.83 -3.04
CA LEU A 14 12.69 -3.53 -3.74
C LEU A 14 13.16 -2.07 -3.56
N GLY A 15 12.35 -1.22 -2.91
CA GLY A 15 12.65 0.21 -2.75
C GLY A 15 12.53 1.00 -4.04
N ILE A 16 11.65 0.56 -4.95
CA ILE A 16 11.38 1.20 -6.24
C ILE A 16 10.13 2.08 -6.09
N ASP A 17 10.23 3.34 -6.50
CA ASP A 17 9.09 4.25 -6.55
C ASP A 17 8.07 3.81 -7.61
N CYS A 18 6.78 3.78 -7.24
CA CYS A 18 5.71 3.40 -8.17
C CYS A 18 4.48 4.32 -8.03
N THR A 19 3.73 4.48 -9.13
CA THR A 19 2.43 5.17 -9.15
C THR A 19 1.35 4.18 -9.57
N VAL A 20 0.30 4.05 -8.75
CA VAL A 20 -0.79 3.09 -8.95
C VAL A 20 -2.09 3.82 -9.22
N ILE A 21 -2.67 3.62 -10.40
CA ILE A 21 -3.93 4.24 -10.81
C ILE A 21 -5.00 3.16 -10.87
N VAL A 22 -5.89 3.14 -9.87
CA VAL A 22 -6.97 2.15 -9.80
C VAL A 22 -8.21 2.73 -9.13
N GLY A 23 -9.38 2.24 -9.55
CA GLY A 23 -10.68 2.68 -9.04
C GLY A 23 -10.88 2.47 -7.53
N THR A 24 -11.83 3.18 -6.94
CA THR A 24 -12.24 2.99 -5.52
C THR A 24 -12.80 1.59 -5.29
N GLY A 25 -12.55 1.01 -4.11
CA GLY A 25 -13.01 -0.35 -3.76
C GLY A 25 -12.16 -1.51 -4.31
N PHE A 26 -11.15 -1.26 -5.15
CA PHE A 26 -10.29 -2.30 -5.71
C PHE A 26 -9.20 -2.81 -4.75
N GLY A 27 -9.27 -2.51 -3.45
CA GLY A 27 -8.29 -3.03 -2.48
C GLY A 27 -6.89 -2.43 -2.60
N LYS A 28 -6.80 -1.10 -2.80
CA LYS A 28 -5.53 -0.33 -2.81
C LYS A 28 -4.76 -0.42 -1.49
N THR A 29 -5.46 -0.67 -0.40
CA THR A 29 -4.90 -0.73 0.96
C THR A 29 -3.88 -1.84 1.10
N LEU A 30 -4.20 -3.02 0.56
CA LEU A 30 -3.40 -4.22 0.72
C LEU A 30 -1.94 -4.01 0.26
N PRO A 31 -1.66 -3.47 -0.94
CA PRO A 31 -0.29 -3.23 -1.39
C PRO A 31 0.60 -2.38 -0.48
N PHE A 32 0.08 -1.32 0.15
CA PHE A 32 0.90 -0.46 1.02
C PHE A 32 0.93 -0.93 2.48
N THR A 33 0.02 -1.81 2.90
CA THR A 33 0.07 -2.43 4.24
C THR A 33 1.07 -3.59 4.29
N ILE A 34 1.23 -4.36 3.22
CA ILE A 34 2.11 -5.54 3.20
C ILE A 34 3.58 -5.22 3.54
N PRO A 35 4.21 -4.13 3.02
CA PRO A 35 5.57 -3.77 3.40
C PRO A 35 5.78 -3.63 4.91
N ALA A 36 4.80 -3.10 5.65
CA ALA A 36 4.85 -2.98 7.10
C ALA A 36 4.83 -4.35 7.81
N LEU A 37 4.18 -5.36 7.21
CA LEU A 37 4.13 -6.72 7.74
C LEU A 37 5.39 -7.53 7.43
N LEU A 38 6.01 -7.28 6.27
CA LEU A 38 7.22 -7.98 5.84
C LEU A 38 8.49 -7.47 6.54
N HIS A 39 8.51 -6.19 6.93
CA HIS A 39 9.66 -5.54 7.56
C HIS A 39 9.29 -5.03 8.97
N PRO A 40 9.21 -5.92 9.98
CA PRO A 40 8.77 -5.56 11.34
C PRO A 40 9.75 -4.60 12.06
N ASP A 41 10.96 -4.45 11.55
CA ASP A 41 12.00 -3.53 12.00
C ASP A 41 11.90 -2.13 11.34
N LYS A 42 10.95 -1.93 10.42
CA LYS A 42 10.75 -0.68 9.68
C LYS A 42 9.39 -0.06 9.95
N ILE A 43 9.30 1.25 9.67
CA ILE A 43 8.06 2.02 9.77
C ILE A 43 7.58 2.35 8.36
N THR A 44 6.33 2.01 8.07
CA THR A 44 5.63 2.47 6.85
C THR A 44 4.75 3.66 7.23
N ILE A 45 4.90 4.78 6.52
CA ILE A 45 4.09 5.99 6.73
C ILE A 45 3.09 6.11 5.59
N VAL A 46 1.81 6.08 5.92
CA VAL A 46 0.71 6.30 4.97
C VAL A 46 0.16 7.71 5.21
N LEU A 47 0.15 8.54 4.17
CA LEU A 47 -0.38 9.90 4.23
C LEU A 47 -1.77 9.93 3.59
N SER A 48 -2.80 10.11 4.40
CA SER A 48 -4.18 10.33 3.94
C SER A 48 -4.59 11.78 4.23
N PRO A 49 -5.20 12.49 3.27
CA PRO A 49 -5.67 13.86 3.50
C PRO A 49 -6.95 13.93 4.34
N LEU A 50 -7.66 12.81 4.53
CA LEU A 50 -8.96 12.77 5.21
C LEU A 50 -8.91 11.80 6.39
N THR A 51 -9.12 12.32 7.60
CA THR A 51 -9.16 11.52 8.84
C THR A 51 -10.24 10.43 8.80
N ALA A 52 -11.39 10.72 8.21
CA ALA A 52 -12.46 9.72 8.06
C ALA A 52 -12.01 8.50 7.23
N LEU A 53 -11.11 8.69 6.25
CA LEU A 53 -10.57 7.57 5.49
C LEU A 53 -9.53 6.77 6.30
N GLU A 54 -8.83 7.41 7.23
CA GLU A 54 -7.85 6.75 8.11
C GLU A 54 -8.54 5.83 9.13
N GLU A 55 -9.67 6.28 9.70
CA GLU A 55 -10.47 5.47 10.64
C GLU A 55 -11.05 4.20 9.99
N ASP A 56 -11.30 4.24 8.69
CA ASP A 56 -11.84 3.13 7.90
C ASP A 56 -10.76 2.13 7.40
N GLN A 57 -9.46 2.40 7.59
CA GLN A 57 -8.35 1.50 7.20
C GLN A 57 -7.95 0.54 8.32
#